data_AF-A0A7X3ZN38-F1
#
_entry.id   AF-A0A7X3ZN38-F1
#
_cell.length_a   1.000
_cell.length_b   1.000
_cell.length_c   1.000
_cell.angle_alpha   90.00
_cell.angle_beta   90.00
_cell.angle_gamma   90.00
#
_symmetry.space_group_name_H-M   'P 1'
#
loop_
_entity.id
_entity.type
_entity.pdbx_description
1 polymer ?
#
loop_
_entity_poly.entity_id
_entity_poly.type
_entity_poly.pdbx_seq_one_letter_code
_entity_poly.pdbx_strand_id
1 'polypeptide(L)'
;MRVVSMFVDQKPEGNQSEDRAREFGFTVYPTIAETLRCGGENIAVDAVLLIGEHGDYPHNEMSQVLYPRYEFFKECVKVFEEDGKSVPIFNDKHLSYSFEKAKEMVNDGYRLNFGVLAGSSLPVTWRLPDVDLSLGCELEDALMVGVGGSDPMDYHALEAMQCMVERRKGGETGVAAVQLIDGEEVWKLGEKGRWSMELLEAALSRSDTPCGLTDEDGRTQDMIRNGEIYRLVDNPAAYFIEYNDGFKATLLMINGAIRDYCFAAKLKGEPLPVSTQFFLTPTPNVTYSACLVSKIEELFETGVAPYPAERTLLVSGTLENCLLSRHRGHVRLETPHLNVEYSAPTESQHAQR
;
A
#
# COMPACT_ATOMS: atom_id res chain seq x y z
N MET A 1 -3.81 -11.31 -21.33
CA MET A 1 -5.24 -11.40 -20.89
C MET A 1 -6.14 -10.51 -21.74
N ARG A 2 -7.47 -10.59 -21.61
CA ARG A 2 -8.43 -9.66 -22.26
C ARG A 2 -9.56 -9.25 -21.31
N VAL A 3 -10.04 -8.01 -21.41
CA VAL A 3 -11.26 -7.56 -20.74
C VAL A 3 -12.47 -8.01 -21.57
N VAL A 4 -13.44 -8.67 -20.95
CA VAL A 4 -14.64 -9.21 -21.64
C VAL A 4 -15.94 -8.52 -21.21
N SER A 5 -15.94 -7.90 -20.04
CA SER A 5 -17.06 -7.15 -19.48
C SER A 5 -16.54 -6.12 -18.48
N MET A 6 -17.33 -5.07 -18.22
CA MET A 6 -16.96 -4.03 -17.27
C MET A 6 -18.19 -3.46 -16.56
N PHE A 7 -18.04 -3.16 -15.27
CA PHE A 7 -18.97 -2.33 -14.51
C PHE A 7 -18.29 -1.00 -14.18
N VAL A 8 -19.05 0.10 -14.21
CA VAL A 8 -18.58 1.42 -13.80
C VAL A 8 -19.70 2.10 -13.02
N ASP A 9 -19.46 2.36 -11.74
CA ASP A 9 -20.43 2.96 -10.83
C ASP A 9 -20.73 4.42 -11.20
N GLN A 10 -19.69 5.22 -11.37
CA GLN A 10 -19.82 6.65 -11.67
C GLN A 10 -19.33 6.97 -13.09
N LYS A 11 -20.19 7.61 -13.89
CA LYS A 11 -19.91 8.03 -15.27
C LYS A 11 -19.95 9.56 -15.42
N PRO A 12 -18.96 10.30 -14.89
CA PRO A 12 -18.90 11.76 -15.04
C PRO A 12 -18.62 12.17 -16.50
N GLU A 13 -18.68 13.47 -16.78
CA GLU A 13 -18.29 14.02 -18.09
C GLU A 13 -16.84 13.62 -18.44
N GLY A 14 -16.62 13.15 -19.67
CA GLY A 14 -15.30 12.68 -20.14
C GLY A 14 -14.95 11.25 -19.73
N ASN A 15 -15.85 10.52 -19.06
CA ASN A 15 -15.67 9.09 -18.80
C ASN A 15 -15.44 8.31 -20.12
N GLN A 16 -14.44 7.42 -20.11
CA GLN A 16 -14.00 6.69 -21.31
C GLN A 16 -14.59 5.27 -21.43
N SER A 17 -15.48 4.84 -20.53
CA SER A 17 -15.89 3.43 -20.41
C SER A 17 -16.49 2.87 -21.69
N GLU A 18 -17.46 3.58 -22.27
CA GLU A 18 -18.17 3.17 -23.49
C GLU A 18 -17.26 3.23 -24.72
N ASP A 19 -16.34 4.19 -24.76
CA ASP A 19 -15.40 4.36 -25.87
C ASP A 19 -14.39 3.22 -25.90
N ARG A 20 -13.81 2.87 -24.73
CA ARG A 20 -12.91 1.72 -24.59
C ARG A 20 -13.63 0.40 -24.83
N ALA A 21 -14.88 0.26 -24.38
CA ALA A 21 -15.72 -0.90 -24.67
C ALA A 21 -15.88 -1.14 -26.17
N ARG A 22 -16.17 -0.08 -26.95
CA ARG A 22 -16.25 -0.16 -28.43
C ARG A 22 -14.89 -0.44 -29.08
N GLU A 23 -13.82 0.15 -28.58
CA GLU A 23 -12.46 -0.02 -29.12
C GLU A 23 -11.94 -1.46 -28.94
N PHE A 24 -12.16 -2.05 -27.77
CA PHE A 24 -11.60 -3.35 -27.40
C PHE A 24 -12.62 -4.51 -27.45
N GLY A 25 -13.89 -4.24 -27.77
CA GLY A 25 -14.90 -5.26 -28.02
C GLY A 25 -15.47 -5.94 -26.78
N PHE A 26 -15.70 -5.19 -25.69
CA PHE A 26 -16.37 -5.66 -24.49
C PHE A 26 -17.64 -4.85 -24.18
N THR A 27 -18.46 -5.29 -23.23
CA THR A 27 -19.72 -4.62 -22.85
C THR A 27 -19.61 -3.98 -21.47
N VAL A 28 -20.14 -2.76 -21.33
CA VAL A 28 -20.35 -2.13 -20.01
C VAL A 28 -21.74 -2.50 -19.49
N TYR A 29 -21.81 -3.28 -18.42
CA TYR A 29 -23.07 -3.71 -17.80
C TYR A 29 -23.47 -2.76 -16.66
N PRO A 30 -24.77 -2.70 -16.31
CA PRO A 30 -25.25 -1.79 -15.27
C PRO A 30 -25.05 -2.35 -13.86
N THR A 31 -24.72 -3.64 -13.70
CA THR A 31 -24.48 -4.27 -12.40
C THR A 31 -23.24 -5.16 -12.41
N ILE A 32 -22.63 -5.38 -11.24
CA ILE A 32 -21.53 -6.33 -11.06
C ILE A 32 -21.98 -7.75 -11.40
N ALA A 33 -23.20 -8.14 -11.00
CA ALA A 33 -23.75 -9.45 -11.31
C ALA A 33 -23.84 -9.72 -12.83
N GLU A 34 -24.36 -8.78 -13.61
CA GLU A 34 -24.41 -8.92 -15.07
C GLU A 34 -23.01 -8.88 -15.71
N THR A 35 -22.08 -8.12 -15.12
CA THR A 35 -20.68 -8.08 -15.55
C THR A 35 -20.02 -9.44 -15.41
N LEU A 36 -20.18 -10.09 -14.25
CA LEU A 36 -19.62 -11.42 -13.99
C LEU A 36 -20.25 -12.51 -14.86
N ARG A 37 -21.54 -12.38 -15.19
CA ARG A 37 -22.28 -13.34 -16.03
C ARG A 37 -22.23 -13.01 -17.53
N CYS A 38 -21.58 -11.91 -17.92
CA CYS A 38 -21.58 -11.38 -19.29
C CYS A 38 -22.99 -11.33 -19.91
N GLY A 39 -23.99 -10.90 -19.13
CA GLY A 39 -25.41 -10.86 -19.53
C GLY A 39 -26.14 -12.21 -19.58
N GLY A 40 -25.48 -13.31 -19.24
CA GLY A 40 -26.07 -14.65 -19.11
C GLY A 40 -26.55 -15.00 -17.70
N GLU A 41 -26.79 -16.30 -17.48
CA GLU A 41 -27.31 -16.82 -16.20
C GLU A 41 -26.22 -17.26 -15.21
N ASN A 42 -24.99 -17.52 -15.67
CA ASN A 42 -23.90 -18.04 -14.84
C ASN A 42 -22.61 -17.26 -15.09
N ILE A 43 -21.69 -17.25 -14.12
CA ILE A 43 -20.35 -16.63 -14.23
C ILE A 43 -19.65 -17.07 -15.52
N ALA A 44 -19.32 -16.08 -16.34
CA ALA A 44 -18.74 -16.23 -17.69
C ALA A 44 -17.37 -15.54 -17.82
N VAL A 45 -16.74 -15.19 -16.69
CA VAL A 45 -15.38 -14.65 -16.61
C VAL A 45 -14.44 -15.61 -15.88
N ASP A 46 -13.14 -15.46 -16.10
CA ASP A 46 -12.09 -16.28 -15.48
C ASP A 46 -11.49 -15.63 -14.23
N ALA A 47 -11.60 -14.31 -14.08
CA ALA A 47 -11.05 -13.52 -12.98
C ALA A 47 -11.72 -12.14 -12.88
N VAL A 48 -11.50 -11.44 -11.77
CA VAL A 48 -12.03 -10.09 -11.51
C VAL A 48 -10.90 -9.11 -11.20
N LEU A 49 -10.84 -8.01 -11.96
CA LEU A 49 -10.02 -6.83 -11.67
C LEU A 49 -10.90 -5.77 -11.00
N LEU A 50 -10.79 -5.62 -9.68
CA LEU A 50 -11.59 -4.69 -8.89
C LEU A 50 -10.78 -3.43 -8.59
N ILE A 51 -11.22 -2.31 -9.18
CA ILE A 51 -10.63 -0.98 -9.00
C ILE A 51 -11.69 -0.08 -8.36
N GLY A 52 -11.52 0.19 -7.06
CA GLY A 52 -12.40 1.05 -6.28
C GLY A 52 -11.71 2.35 -5.88
N GLU A 53 -11.30 3.14 -6.87
CA GLU A 53 -10.63 4.43 -6.66
C GLU A 53 -11.23 5.51 -7.55
N HIS A 54 -10.91 6.77 -7.23
CA HIS A 54 -11.45 7.95 -7.91
C HIS A 54 -12.99 8.01 -7.86
N GLY A 55 -13.58 9.14 -8.24
CA GLY A 55 -15.02 9.38 -8.07
C GLY A 55 -15.37 10.11 -6.79
N ASP A 56 -16.66 10.41 -6.64
CA ASP A 56 -17.23 11.18 -5.54
C ASP A 56 -17.90 10.23 -4.54
N TYR A 57 -17.21 9.98 -3.43
CA TYR A 57 -17.67 9.13 -2.34
C TYR A 57 -17.62 9.89 -1.01
N PRO A 58 -18.52 9.55 -0.07
CA PRO A 58 -18.56 10.23 1.22
C PRO A 58 -17.26 10.02 2.01
N HIS A 59 -17.02 10.90 2.97
CA HIS A 59 -15.91 10.79 3.91
C HIS A 59 -16.42 10.45 5.31
N ASN A 60 -15.62 9.75 6.11
CA ASN A 60 -15.90 9.55 7.54
C ASN A 60 -15.29 10.66 8.42
N GLU A 61 -15.47 10.56 9.74
CA GLU A 61 -14.97 11.52 10.73
C GLU A 61 -13.44 11.58 10.82
N MET A 62 -12.74 10.56 10.30
CA MET A 62 -11.28 10.52 10.20
C MET A 62 -10.78 11.06 8.85
N SER A 63 -11.68 11.60 8.03
CA SER A 63 -11.45 12.10 6.66
C SER A 63 -11.02 11.04 5.65
N GLN A 64 -11.28 9.76 5.93
CA GLN A 64 -11.08 8.71 4.94
C GLN A 64 -12.19 8.76 3.90
N VAL A 65 -11.84 8.55 2.64
CA VAL A 65 -12.82 8.37 1.56
C VAL A 65 -13.41 6.97 1.67
N LEU A 66 -14.73 6.86 1.71
CA LEU A 66 -15.45 5.60 1.81
C LEU A 66 -15.58 4.92 0.44
N TYR A 67 -14.45 4.60 -0.17
CA TYR A 67 -14.41 3.89 -1.45
C TYR A 67 -15.13 2.53 -1.36
N PRO A 68 -15.93 2.15 -2.37
CA PRO A 68 -16.83 1.00 -2.30
C PRO A 68 -16.13 -0.34 -2.58
N ARG A 69 -14.84 -0.47 -2.23
CA ARG A 69 -14.05 -1.69 -2.49
C ARG A 69 -14.68 -2.92 -1.85
N TYR A 70 -15.11 -2.78 -0.59
CA TYR A 70 -15.80 -3.85 0.13
C TYR A 70 -17.15 -4.17 -0.51
N GLU A 71 -17.96 -3.15 -0.80
CA GLU A 71 -19.28 -3.30 -1.39
C GLU A 71 -19.21 -4.04 -2.73
N PHE A 72 -18.30 -3.64 -3.62
CA PHE A 72 -18.09 -4.31 -4.91
C PHE A 72 -17.57 -5.74 -4.76
N PHE A 73 -16.67 -5.97 -3.81
CA PHE A 73 -16.16 -7.32 -3.52
C PHE A 73 -17.27 -8.22 -3.00
N LYS A 74 -18.12 -7.73 -2.10
CA LYS A 74 -19.26 -8.46 -1.56
C LYS A 74 -20.32 -8.77 -2.61
N GLU A 75 -20.54 -7.90 -3.59
CA GLU A 75 -21.40 -8.22 -4.75
C GLU A 75 -20.82 -9.37 -5.58
N CYS A 76 -19.49 -9.43 -5.76
CA CYS A 76 -18.85 -10.58 -6.41
C CYS A 76 -19.03 -11.87 -5.60
N VAL A 77 -18.77 -11.82 -4.28
CA VAL A 77 -18.95 -12.95 -3.35
C VAL A 77 -20.38 -13.48 -3.39
N LYS A 78 -21.38 -12.60 -3.40
CA LYS A 78 -22.80 -12.98 -3.51
C LYS A 78 -23.06 -13.79 -4.79
N VAL A 79 -22.53 -13.34 -5.93
CA VAL A 79 -22.68 -14.07 -7.21
C VAL A 79 -21.95 -15.40 -7.16
N PHE A 80 -20.78 -15.47 -6.51
CA PHE A 80 -20.04 -16.73 -6.35
C PHE A 80 -20.84 -17.77 -5.55
N GLU A 81 -21.54 -17.33 -4.50
CA GLU A 81 -22.41 -18.18 -3.69
C GLU A 81 -23.65 -18.63 -4.45
N GLU A 82 -24.28 -17.73 -5.20
CA GLU A 82 -25.47 -18.03 -6.02
C GLU A 82 -25.17 -19.03 -7.14
N ASP A 83 -24.04 -18.86 -7.84
CA ASP A 83 -23.67 -19.68 -8.99
C ASP A 83 -22.86 -20.93 -8.59
N GLY A 84 -22.46 -21.04 -7.32
CA GLY A 84 -21.64 -22.14 -6.81
C GLY A 84 -20.25 -22.22 -7.43
N LYS A 85 -19.74 -21.10 -7.94
CA LYS A 85 -18.43 -20.99 -8.63
C LYS A 85 -17.76 -19.69 -8.21
N SER A 86 -16.49 -19.75 -7.84
CA SER A 86 -15.66 -18.58 -7.55
C SER A 86 -14.53 -18.44 -8.58
N VAL A 87 -14.01 -17.21 -8.72
CA VAL A 87 -12.86 -16.88 -9.57
C VAL A 87 -11.92 -15.94 -8.80
N PRO A 88 -10.62 -15.91 -9.11
CA PRO A 88 -9.68 -15.04 -8.42
C PRO A 88 -10.05 -13.55 -8.58
N ILE A 89 -9.78 -12.78 -7.52
CA ILE A 89 -10.03 -11.34 -7.47
C ILE A 89 -8.73 -10.60 -7.15
N PHE A 90 -8.37 -9.63 -8.00
CA PHE A 90 -7.46 -8.57 -7.62
C PHE A 90 -8.25 -7.36 -7.09
N ASN A 91 -7.86 -6.82 -5.94
CA ASN A 91 -8.42 -5.59 -5.35
C ASN A 91 -7.33 -4.52 -5.26
N ASP A 92 -7.50 -3.41 -5.98
CA ASP A 92 -6.53 -2.31 -5.97
C ASP A 92 -6.39 -1.65 -4.58
N LYS A 93 -5.14 -1.50 -4.12
CA LYS A 93 -4.71 -0.86 -2.86
C LYS A 93 -5.23 -1.57 -1.60
N HIS A 94 -5.57 -0.81 -0.55
CA HIS A 94 -6.14 -1.37 0.67
C HIS A 94 -7.45 -2.10 0.36
N LEU A 95 -7.71 -3.19 1.07
CA LEU A 95 -8.94 -3.97 0.91
C LEU A 95 -10.18 -3.14 1.25
N SER A 96 -10.14 -2.42 2.36
CA SER A 96 -11.19 -1.51 2.79
C SER A 96 -10.62 -0.45 3.74
N TYR A 97 -11.33 0.66 3.90
CA TYR A 97 -11.02 1.67 4.90
C TYR A 97 -11.26 1.17 6.34
N SER A 98 -11.94 0.02 6.51
CA SER A 98 -12.22 -0.62 7.79
C SER A 98 -11.59 -2.01 7.87
N PHE A 99 -10.88 -2.29 8.96
CA PHE A 99 -10.26 -3.58 9.20
C PHE A 99 -11.25 -4.74 9.21
N GLU A 100 -12.41 -4.58 9.85
CA GLU A 100 -13.42 -5.64 9.91
C GLU A 100 -13.95 -6.00 8.52
N LYS A 101 -14.20 -4.99 7.68
CA LYS A 101 -14.56 -5.18 6.26
C LYS A 101 -13.45 -5.89 5.49
N ALA A 102 -12.21 -5.42 5.63
CA ALA A 102 -11.05 -6.02 4.97
C ALA A 102 -10.83 -7.49 5.41
N LYS A 103 -11.01 -7.78 6.69
CA LYS A 103 -10.88 -9.12 7.26
C LYS A 103 -11.94 -10.07 6.72
N GLU A 104 -13.18 -9.60 6.58
CA GLU A 104 -14.24 -10.37 5.95
C GLU A 104 -13.90 -10.71 4.49
N MET A 105 -13.35 -9.77 3.72
CA MET A 105 -12.94 -10.01 2.32
C MET A 105 -11.87 -11.12 2.21
N VAL A 106 -10.86 -11.10 3.08
CA VAL A 106 -9.82 -12.16 3.13
C VAL A 106 -10.44 -13.49 3.55
N ASN A 107 -11.30 -13.49 4.58
CA ASN A 107 -11.99 -14.69 5.04
C ASN A 107 -12.90 -15.30 3.96
N ASP A 108 -13.54 -14.49 3.13
CA ASP A 108 -14.34 -14.95 1.99
C ASP A 108 -13.48 -15.65 0.95
N GLY A 109 -12.28 -15.12 0.66
CA GLY A 109 -11.28 -15.77 -0.20
C GLY A 109 -10.97 -17.19 0.25
N TYR A 110 -10.74 -17.39 1.56
CA TYR A 110 -10.54 -18.71 2.14
C TYR A 110 -11.80 -19.58 2.11
N ARG A 111 -12.94 -19.03 2.55
CA ARG A 111 -14.21 -19.75 2.70
C ARG A 111 -14.76 -20.27 1.36
N LEU A 112 -14.59 -19.50 0.29
CA LEU A 112 -15.04 -19.83 -1.07
C LEU A 112 -13.90 -20.31 -1.97
N ASN A 113 -12.70 -20.50 -1.41
CA ASN A 113 -11.53 -21.07 -2.07
C ASN A 113 -11.17 -20.40 -3.40
N PHE A 114 -10.98 -19.08 -3.40
CA PHE A 114 -10.47 -18.32 -4.54
C PHE A 114 -9.27 -17.44 -4.15
N GLY A 115 -8.37 -17.22 -5.11
CA GLY A 115 -7.22 -16.36 -4.90
C GLY A 115 -7.62 -14.89 -4.71
N VAL A 116 -7.12 -14.27 -3.65
CA VAL A 116 -7.25 -12.82 -3.40
C VAL A 116 -5.87 -12.20 -3.47
N LEU A 117 -5.67 -11.28 -4.40
CA LEU A 117 -4.50 -10.41 -4.43
C LEU A 117 -4.99 -8.98 -4.16
N ALA A 118 -4.32 -8.28 -3.26
CA ALA A 118 -4.63 -6.88 -2.99
C ALA A 118 -3.35 -6.13 -2.70
N GLY A 119 -3.28 -4.87 -3.11
CA GLY A 119 -2.09 -4.08 -2.89
C GLY A 119 -1.88 -2.99 -3.92
N SER A 120 -0.80 -2.24 -3.75
CA SER A 120 -0.35 -1.20 -4.67
C SER A 120 0.91 -1.55 -5.45
N SER A 121 1.34 -0.63 -6.31
CA SER A 121 2.52 -0.80 -7.16
C SER A 121 3.85 -0.68 -6.42
N LEU A 122 3.93 0.00 -5.28
CA LEU A 122 5.21 0.23 -4.61
C LEU A 122 5.92 -1.08 -4.18
N PRO A 123 5.26 -2.04 -3.51
CA PRO A 123 5.92 -3.30 -3.13
C PRO A 123 6.53 -4.09 -4.29
N VAL A 124 5.99 -3.89 -5.51
CA VAL A 124 6.32 -4.66 -6.71
C VAL A 124 7.13 -3.85 -7.73
N THR A 125 7.34 -2.56 -7.51
CA THR A 125 8.12 -1.71 -8.43
C THR A 125 9.63 -1.89 -8.24
N TRP A 126 10.44 -1.24 -9.08
CA TRP A 126 11.90 -1.31 -8.97
C TRP A 126 12.41 -0.69 -7.67
N ARG A 127 13.56 -1.20 -7.22
CA ARG A 127 14.28 -0.68 -6.07
C ARG A 127 15.62 -0.10 -6.50
N LEU A 128 15.97 1.10 -6.03
CA LEU A 128 17.22 1.80 -6.36
C LEU A 128 17.98 2.23 -5.08
N PRO A 129 19.13 1.63 -4.74
CA PRO A 129 19.69 0.42 -5.34
C PRO A 129 18.79 -0.81 -5.11
N ASP A 130 19.06 -1.88 -5.85
CA ASP A 130 18.31 -3.15 -5.76
C ASP A 130 18.58 -3.84 -4.42
N VAL A 131 17.83 -3.43 -3.39
CA VAL A 131 17.90 -3.98 -2.04
C VAL A 131 16.87 -5.09 -1.91
N ASP A 132 17.38 -6.30 -1.66
CA ASP A 132 16.59 -7.46 -1.29
C ASP A 132 17.01 -7.95 0.09
N LEU A 133 16.16 -7.74 1.09
CA LEU A 133 16.41 -8.24 2.44
C LEU A 133 16.31 -9.76 2.44
N SER A 134 17.28 -10.46 3.02
CA SER A 134 17.18 -11.91 3.14
C SER A 134 16.01 -12.29 4.07
N LEU A 135 15.26 -13.33 3.69
CA LEU A 135 14.26 -13.90 4.59
C LEU A 135 14.90 -14.33 5.91
N GLY A 136 14.25 -13.97 7.01
CA GLY A 136 14.72 -14.26 8.35
C GLY A 136 15.87 -13.37 8.82
N CYS A 137 16.12 -12.23 8.16
CA CYS A 137 17.11 -11.26 8.62
C CYS A 137 16.74 -10.67 9.99
N GLU A 138 17.75 -10.30 10.78
CA GLU A 138 17.54 -9.66 12.08
C GLU A 138 17.54 -8.13 11.87
N LEU A 139 16.35 -7.53 11.89
CA LEU A 139 16.16 -6.07 11.85
C LEU A 139 16.18 -5.49 13.26
N GLU A 140 16.89 -4.38 13.44
CA GLU A 140 16.95 -3.63 14.70
C GLU A 140 16.02 -2.41 14.69
N ASP A 141 15.90 -1.75 13.54
CA ASP A 141 15.04 -0.58 13.32
C ASP A 141 14.75 -0.41 11.82
N ALA A 142 13.63 0.23 11.47
CA ALA A 142 13.25 0.53 10.08
C ALA A 142 12.52 1.87 9.97
N LEU A 143 12.81 2.58 8.89
CA LEU A 143 12.21 3.87 8.57
C LEU A 143 11.80 3.92 7.10
N MET A 144 10.56 4.34 6.87
CA MET A 144 10.05 4.68 5.55
C MET A 144 9.83 6.18 5.45
N VAL A 145 10.19 6.76 4.33
CA VAL A 145 9.87 8.13 3.92
C VAL A 145 8.83 8.06 2.82
N GLY A 146 7.72 8.75 3.01
CA GLY A 146 6.66 8.91 2.02
C GLY A 146 6.25 10.37 1.83
N VAL A 147 5.47 10.59 0.77
CA VAL A 147 4.92 11.89 0.38
C VAL A 147 3.48 11.71 -0.13
N GLY A 148 2.73 12.80 -0.17
CA GLY A 148 1.37 12.89 -0.66
C GLY A 148 0.32 13.14 0.42
N GLY A 149 -0.95 13.05 0.01
CA GLY A 149 -2.11 13.27 0.88
C GLY A 149 -2.36 12.10 1.83
N SER A 150 -2.84 12.43 3.04
CA SER A 150 -3.16 11.45 4.07
C SER A 150 -4.28 10.50 3.64
N ASP A 151 -4.25 9.28 4.19
CA ASP A 151 -5.05 8.09 3.84
C ASP A 151 -4.55 7.36 2.58
N PRO A 152 -4.77 7.80 1.31
CA PRO A 152 -4.30 7.05 0.16
C PRO A 152 -2.78 6.90 0.06
N MET A 153 -2.01 7.98 0.26
CA MET A 153 -0.55 7.91 0.09
C MET A 153 0.15 7.36 1.33
N ASP A 154 -0.47 7.50 2.50
CA ASP A 154 -0.05 6.82 3.73
C ASP A 154 -0.11 5.30 3.55
N TYR A 155 -1.20 4.79 2.95
CA TYR A 155 -1.34 3.36 2.65
C TYR A 155 -0.18 2.86 1.77
N HIS A 156 0.08 3.56 0.66
CA HIS A 156 1.16 3.22 -0.26
C HIS A 156 2.51 3.11 0.46
N ALA A 157 2.85 4.11 1.29
CA ALA A 157 4.11 4.12 2.02
C ALA A 157 4.17 3.03 3.11
N LEU A 158 3.07 2.80 3.84
CA LEU A 158 2.98 1.73 4.83
C LEU A 158 3.13 0.35 4.19
N GLU A 159 2.53 0.12 3.03
CA GLU A 159 2.61 -1.15 2.31
C GLU A 159 4.03 -1.42 1.79
N ALA A 160 4.68 -0.39 1.25
CA ALA A 160 6.08 -0.45 0.82
C ALA A 160 7.01 -0.77 2.00
N MET A 161 6.79 -0.15 3.17
CA MET A 161 7.53 -0.48 4.38
C MET A 161 7.26 -1.93 4.82
N GLN A 162 5.98 -2.34 4.83
CA GLN A 162 5.55 -3.65 5.29
C GLN A 162 6.20 -4.77 4.47
N CYS A 163 6.29 -4.64 3.13
CA CYS A 163 6.89 -5.67 2.30
C CYS A 163 8.41 -5.86 2.55
N MET A 164 9.07 -4.88 3.17
CA MET A 164 10.47 -4.99 3.59
C MET A 164 10.55 -5.66 4.97
N VAL A 165 9.79 -5.15 5.94
CA VAL A 165 9.93 -5.59 7.35
C VAL A 165 9.28 -6.94 7.64
N GLU A 166 8.34 -7.42 6.82
CA GLU A 166 7.78 -8.78 6.94
C GLU A 166 8.83 -9.89 6.76
N ARG A 167 9.97 -9.57 6.12
CA ARG A 167 11.06 -10.53 5.85
C ARG A 167 11.94 -10.75 7.08
N ARG A 168 11.67 -10.06 8.19
CA ARG A 168 12.41 -10.20 9.45
C ARG A 168 12.25 -11.59 10.05
N LYS A 169 13.19 -11.96 10.91
CA LYS A 169 13.18 -13.21 11.68
C LYS A 169 11.87 -13.37 12.44
N GLY A 170 11.17 -14.48 12.17
CA GLY A 170 9.87 -14.80 12.77
C GLY A 170 8.68 -14.58 11.84
N GLY A 171 8.85 -13.88 10.72
CA GLY A 171 7.75 -13.53 9.82
C GLY A 171 6.88 -12.41 10.39
N GLU A 172 5.71 -12.18 9.80
CA GLU A 172 4.77 -11.20 10.33
C GLU A 172 3.92 -11.82 11.44
N THR A 173 3.87 -11.12 12.58
CA THR A 173 3.21 -11.58 13.81
C THR A 173 2.04 -10.67 14.23
N GLY A 174 1.82 -9.58 13.50
CA GLY A 174 0.79 -8.59 13.79
C GLY A 174 1.32 -7.34 14.47
N VAL A 175 0.44 -6.36 14.62
CA VAL A 175 0.76 -5.04 15.21
C VAL A 175 0.15 -4.96 16.60
N ALA A 176 1.00 -4.71 17.59
CA ALA A 176 0.64 -4.57 19.00
C ALA A 176 0.02 -3.21 19.29
N ALA A 177 0.62 -2.15 18.74
CA ALA A 177 0.14 -0.80 18.93
C ALA A 177 0.58 0.16 17.82
N VAL A 178 -0.15 1.26 17.70
CA VAL A 178 0.17 2.35 16.78
C VAL A 178 0.03 3.72 17.43
N GLN A 179 0.74 4.72 16.89
CA GLN A 179 0.52 6.12 17.21
C GLN A 179 0.84 7.01 16.01
N LEU A 180 -0.06 7.94 15.68
CA LEU A 180 0.18 8.97 14.67
C LEU A 180 0.39 10.33 15.34
N ILE A 181 1.56 10.93 15.10
CA ILE A 181 1.91 12.29 15.52
C ILE A 181 2.11 13.14 14.28
N ASP A 182 1.61 14.38 14.27
CA ASP A 182 1.88 15.35 13.21
C ASP A 182 2.39 16.68 13.78
N GLY A 183 2.86 17.56 12.89
CA GLY A 183 3.43 18.86 13.23
C GLY A 183 4.81 18.80 13.89
N GLU A 184 5.22 19.89 14.54
CA GLU A 184 6.57 20.07 15.11
C GLU A 184 6.98 18.97 16.11
N GLU A 185 6.02 18.31 16.76
CA GLU A 185 6.33 17.26 17.73
C GLU A 185 7.03 16.06 17.07
N VAL A 186 6.81 15.82 15.76
CA VAL A 186 7.53 14.79 15.00
C VAL A 186 9.05 15.00 15.11
N TRP A 187 9.52 16.23 14.92
CA TRP A 187 10.94 16.57 14.98
C TRP A 187 11.49 16.45 16.41
N LYS A 188 10.75 16.96 17.41
CA LYS A 188 11.11 16.85 18.83
C LYS A 188 11.24 15.40 19.28
N LEU A 189 10.40 14.51 18.75
CA LEU A 189 10.48 13.07 19.02
C LEU A 189 11.69 12.42 18.34
N GLY A 190 12.07 12.90 17.16
CA GLY A 190 13.32 12.48 16.48
C GLY A 190 14.56 12.84 17.29
N GLU A 191 14.62 14.08 17.81
CA GLU A 191 15.72 14.52 18.68
C GLU A 191 15.81 13.70 19.98
N LYS A 192 14.67 13.23 20.50
CA LYS A 192 14.59 12.33 21.66
C LYS A 192 14.90 10.87 21.32
N GLY A 193 15.22 10.55 20.06
CA GLY A 193 15.56 9.20 19.61
C GLY A 193 14.38 8.25 19.48
N ARG A 194 13.14 8.77 19.34
CA ARG A 194 11.96 7.93 19.13
C ARG A 194 11.94 7.29 17.73
N TRP A 195 12.55 7.95 16.76
CA TRP A 195 12.87 7.43 15.43
C TRP A 195 14.30 7.84 15.06
N SER A 196 14.92 7.10 14.15
CA SER A 196 16.35 7.27 13.85
C SER A 196 16.63 8.35 12.80
N MET A 197 17.38 9.38 13.20
CA MET A 197 17.90 10.39 12.26
C MET A 197 18.88 9.78 11.26
N GLU A 198 19.65 8.76 11.65
CA GLU A 198 20.56 8.03 10.77
C GLU A 198 19.79 7.30 9.65
N LEU A 199 18.64 6.69 9.99
CA LEU A 199 17.80 6.04 8.98
C LEU A 199 17.11 7.05 8.06
N LEU A 200 16.72 8.22 8.58
CA LEU A 200 16.20 9.31 7.74
C LEU A 200 17.27 9.80 6.76
N GLU A 201 18.51 10.02 7.21
CA GLU A 201 19.64 10.41 6.35
C GLU A 201 19.89 9.35 5.27
N ALA A 202 19.91 8.07 5.65
CA ALA A 202 20.09 6.96 4.72
C ALA A 202 18.97 6.90 3.67
N ALA A 203 17.71 7.02 4.07
CA ALA A 203 16.56 7.03 3.16
C ALA A 203 16.60 8.23 2.20
N LEU A 204 16.80 9.44 2.71
CA LEU A 204 16.89 10.66 1.88
C LEU A 204 18.03 10.59 0.86
N SER A 205 19.13 9.93 1.19
CA SER A 205 20.26 9.75 0.26
C SER A 205 19.92 8.92 -0.99
N ARG A 206 18.75 8.27 -1.03
CA ARG A 206 18.28 7.48 -2.18
C ARG A 206 17.33 8.25 -3.10
N SER A 207 16.85 9.42 -2.68
CA SER A 207 15.93 10.22 -3.49
C SER A 207 16.64 10.83 -4.70
N ASP A 208 16.00 10.76 -5.87
CA ASP A 208 16.41 11.46 -7.09
C ASP A 208 15.61 12.76 -7.33
N THR A 209 14.63 13.04 -6.46
CA THR A 209 13.81 14.26 -6.49
C THR A 209 13.89 15.12 -5.21
N PRO A 210 15.09 15.44 -4.68
CA PRO A 210 15.22 16.38 -3.56
C PRO A 210 14.70 17.78 -3.95
N CYS A 211 13.86 18.34 -3.09
CA CYS A 211 13.24 19.65 -3.25
C CYS A 211 14.09 20.78 -2.64
N GLY A 212 13.62 22.03 -2.71
CA GLY A 212 14.33 23.19 -2.16
C GLY A 212 15.53 23.58 -3.03
N LEU A 213 16.70 23.84 -2.43
CA LEU A 213 17.85 24.39 -3.15
C LEU A 213 18.30 23.53 -4.34
N THR A 214 18.17 22.20 -4.25
CA THR A 214 18.48 21.32 -5.38
C THR A 214 17.53 21.50 -6.55
N ASP A 215 16.24 21.70 -6.30
CA ASP A 215 15.23 21.94 -7.34
C ASP A 215 15.32 23.38 -7.88
N GLU A 216 15.70 24.34 -7.02
CA GLU A 216 15.81 25.76 -7.35
C GLU A 216 17.05 26.12 -8.19
N ASP A 217 18.22 25.54 -7.88
CA ASP A 217 19.48 25.90 -8.54
C ASP A 217 20.43 24.75 -8.88
N GLY A 218 20.01 23.50 -8.66
CA GLY A 218 20.75 22.31 -9.07
C GLY A 218 21.91 21.92 -8.17
N ARG A 219 22.11 22.58 -7.01
CA ARG A 219 23.16 22.18 -6.07
C ARG A 219 22.81 20.90 -5.32
N THR A 220 23.82 20.15 -4.90
CA THR A 220 23.63 19.09 -3.89
C THR A 220 23.39 19.72 -2.52
N GLN A 221 22.63 19.05 -1.67
CA GLN A 221 22.37 19.50 -0.31
C GLN A 221 22.26 18.32 0.66
N ASP A 222 22.69 18.57 1.89
CA ASP A 222 22.36 17.75 3.05
C ASP A 222 21.21 18.44 3.78
N MET A 223 19.98 18.03 3.48
CA MET A 223 18.77 18.71 3.98
C MET A 223 18.65 18.66 5.50
N ILE A 224 19.22 17.63 6.14
CA ILE A 224 19.19 17.48 7.59
C ILE A 224 20.19 18.45 8.21
N ARG A 225 21.47 18.37 7.83
CA ARG A 225 22.52 19.19 8.47
C ARG A 225 22.37 20.68 8.22
N ASN A 226 21.88 21.05 7.04
CA ASN A 226 21.65 22.46 6.72
C ASN A 226 20.34 22.99 7.31
N GLY A 227 19.51 22.12 7.89
CA GLY A 227 18.21 22.47 8.46
C GLY A 227 17.12 22.77 7.43
N GLU A 228 17.40 22.62 6.13
CA GLU A 228 16.43 22.86 5.06
C GLU A 228 15.19 21.97 5.20
N ILE A 229 15.33 20.73 5.68
CA ILE A 229 14.20 19.81 5.87
C ILE A 229 13.12 20.41 6.77
N TYR A 230 13.50 21.13 7.83
CA TYR A 230 12.55 21.76 8.76
C TYR A 230 11.83 22.97 8.16
N ARG A 231 12.44 23.60 7.15
CA ARG A 231 11.83 24.72 6.40
C ARG A 231 10.93 24.22 5.28
N LEU A 232 11.33 23.15 4.60
CA LEU A 232 10.62 22.59 3.46
C LEU A 232 9.36 21.82 3.88
N VAL A 233 9.40 21.18 5.05
CA VAL A 233 8.32 20.33 5.55
C VAL A 233 7.47 21.09 6.56
N ASP A 234 6.40 21.70 6.07
CA ASP A 234 5.49 22.54 6.87
C ASP A 234 4.73 21.73 7.94
N ASN A 235 4.22 20.55 7.59
CA ASN A 235 3.48 19.68 8.49
C ASN A 235 3.92 18.21 8.33
N PRO A 236 4.98 17.76 9.02
CA PRO A 236 5.39 16.36 8.97
C PRO A 236 4.37 15.47 9.70
N ALA A 237 4.30 14.20 9.35
CA ALA A 237 3.60 13.19 10.13
C ALA A 237 4.47 11.95 10.35
N ALA A 238 4.38 11.36 11.54
CA ALA A 238 5.08 10.15 11.94
C ALA A 238 4.08 9.09 12.40
N TYR A 239 4.13 7.92 11.76
CA TYR A 239 3.35 6.73 12.08
C TYR A 239 4.29 5.78 12.81
N PHE A 240 4.11 5.66 14.12
CA PHE A 240 4.87 4.72 14.96
C PHE A 240 4.13 3.40 15.02
N ILE A 241 4.81 2.32 14.65
CA ILE A 241 4.25 0.97 14.62
C ILE A 241 5.07 0.10 15.56
N GLU A 242 4.39 -0.54 16.50
CA GLU A 242 4.96 -1.52 17.42
C GLU A 242 4.39 -2.90 17.06
N TYR A 243 5.25 -3.82 16.66
CA TYR A 243 4.87 -5.18 16.27
C TYR A 243 4.79 -6.11 17.49
N ASN A 244 4.04 -7.20 17.37
CA ASN A 244 3.83 -8.18 18.45
C ASN A 244 5.14 -8.86 18.91
N ASP A 245 6.12 -8.99 18.02
CA ASP A 245 7.46 -9.49 18.31
C ASP A 245 8.40 -8.45 18.98
N GLY A 246 7.91 -7.23 19.23
CA GLY A 246 8.65 -6.14 19.83
C GLY A 246 9.46 -5.29 18.84
N PHE A 247 9.45 -5.63 17.54
CA PHE A 247 10.04 -4.80 16.51
C PHE A 247 9.29 -3.47 16.39
N LYS A 248 10.01 -2.41 15.99
CA LYS A 248 9.45 -1.08 15.79
C LYS A 248 9.83 -0.56 14.42
N ALA A 249 8.88 0.10 13.77
CA ALA A 249 9.11 0.79 12.51
C ALA A 249 8.45 2.17 12.54
N THR A 250 9.00 3.10 11.77
CA THR A 250 8.46 4.44 11.62
C THR A 250 8.24 4.77 10.16
N LEU A 251 7.03 5.22 9.81
CA LEU A 251 6.81 5.94 8.55
C LEU A 251 6.81 7.45 8.83
N LEU A 252 7.62 8.19 8.08
CA LEU A 252 7.64 9.65 8.04
C LEU A 252 7.03 10.16 6.73
N MET A 253 5.96 10.93 6.82
CA MET A 253 5.40 11.69 5.71
C MET A 253 5.96 13.10 5.75
N ILE A 254 6.87 13.42 4.84
CA ILE A 254 7.65 14.69 4.84
C ILE A 254 7.47 15.45 3.52
N ASN A 255 6.21 15.82 3.27
CA ASN A 255 5.81 16.61 2.11
C ASN A 255 6.66 17.86 1.96
N GLY A 256 7.22 18.07 0.76
CA GLY A 256 8.07 19.22 0.43
C GLY A 256 9.57 18.97 0.51
N ALA A 257 10.05 17.91 1.19
CA ALA A 257 11.48 17.56 1.21
C ALA A 257 11.94 16.80 -0.03
N ILE A 258 11.16 15.80 -0.45
CA ILE A 258 11.39 14.98 -1.65
C ILE A 258 10.06 14.77 -2.39
N ARG A 259 10.08 14.09 -3.54
CA ARG A 259 8.88 13.59 -4.23
C ARG A 259 8.85 12.06 -4.37
N ASP A 260 9.76 11.36 -3.68
CA ASP A 260 9.97 9.91 -3.76
C ASP A 260 9.48 9.14 -2.53
N TYR A 261 9.53 7.81 -2.64
CA TYR A 261 9.36 6.84 -1.56
C TYR A 261 10.70 6.17 -1.26
N CYS A 262 11.23 6.35 -0.05
CA CYS A 262 12.55 5.83 0.31
C CYS A 262 12.50 5.07 1.63
N PHE A 263 13.19 3.94 1.70
CA PHE A 263 13.26 3.08 2.86
C PHE A 263 14.69 2.95 3.36
N ALA A 264 14.86 2.84 4.66
CA ALA A 264 16.11 2.44 5.29
C ALA A 264 15.85 1.48 6.47
N ALA A 265 16.78 0.57 6.71
CA ALA A 265 16.75 -0.32 7.86
C ALA A 265 18.13 -0.56 8.45
N LYS A 266 18.16 -0.78 9.76
CA LYS A 266 19.34 -1.25 10.48
C LYS A 266 19.26 -2.77 10.62
N LEU A 267 20.21 -3.46 9.99
CA LEU A 267 20.38 -4.90 10.16
C LEU A 267 21.39 -5.17 11.28
N LYS A 268 21.12 -6.18 12.09
CA LYS A 268 22.04 -6.60 13.14
C LYS A 268 23.36 -7.06 12.55
N GLY A 269 24.46 -6.51 13.07
CA GLY A 269 25.81 -6.83 12.62
C GLY A 269 26.29 -6.02 11.41
N GLU A 270 25.41 -5.26 10.75
CA GLU A 270 25.79 -4.37 9.65
C GLU A 270 26.14 -2.96 10.17
N PRO A 271 27.34 -2.42 9.85
CA PRO A 271 27.76 -1.14 10.39
C PRO A 271 26.95 0.03 9.84
N LEU A 272 26.47 -0.05 8.60
CA LEU A 272 25.70 1.00 7.92
C LEU A 272 24.26 0.54 7.67
N PRO A 273 23.27 1.45 7.68
CA PRO A 273 21.92 1.14 7.24
C PRO A 273 21.88 0.70 5.78
N VAL A 274 21.05 -0.29 5.47
CA VAL A 274 20.64 -0.55 4.09
C VAL A 274 19.56 0.45 3.73
N SER A 275 19.56 0.94 2.48
CA SER A 275 18.55 1.89 2.02
C SER A 275 18.25 1.75 0.54
N THR A 276 17.01 2.03 0.15
CA THR A 276 16.55 1.97 -1.24
C THR A 276 15.42 2.97 -1.50
N GLN A 277 15.29 3.42 -2.74
CA GLN A 277 14.12 4.10 -3.27
C GLN A 277 13.18 3.06 -3.91
N PHE A 278 11.89 3.16 -3.63
CA PHE A 278 10.86 2.52 -4.42
C PHE A 278 10.58 3.39 -5.65
N PHE A 279 11.17 3.01 -6.78
CA PHE A 279 11.29 3.87 -7.95
C PHE A 279 10.00 3.89 -8.77
N LEU A 280 9.30 5.03 -8.72
CA LEU A 280 8.19 5.32 -9.62
C LEU A 280 8.71 6.01 -10.87
N THR A 281 8.70 5.30 -12.00
CA THR A 281 9.12 5.87 -13.30
C THR A 281 8.38 7.18 -13.60
N PRO A 282 9.07 8.21 -14.11
CA PRO A 282 8.44 9.45 -14.54
C PRO A 282 7.33 9.25 -15.59
N THR A 283 6.41 10.20 -15.65
CA THR A 283 5.39 10.25 -16.71
C THR A 283 6.03 10.52 -18.08
N PRO A 284 5.42 10.03 -19.19
CA PRO A 284 4.10 9.40 -19.27
C PRO A 284 4.09 7.87 -19.06
N ASN A 285 5.24 7.21 -18.91
CA ASN A 285 5.33 5.76 -19.13
C ASN A 285 4.96 4.86 -17.93
N VAL A 286 4.63 5.42 -16.74
CA VAL A 286 4.08 4.78 -15.52
C VAL A 286 4.32 3.27 -15.37
N THR A 287 5.55 2.82 -15.60
CA THR A 287 5.87 1.41 -15.85
C THR A 287 5.79 0.59 -14.56
N TYR A 288 5.80 1.27 -13.41
CA TYR A 288 5.53 0.66 -12.11
C TYR A 288 4.14 -0.01 -12.07
N SER A 289 3.16 0.50 -12.82
CA SER A 289 1.85 -0.14 -12.95
C SER A 289 1.93 -1.43 -13.77
N ALA A 290 2.82 -1.51 -14.76
CA ALA A 290 3.05 -2.74 -15.50
C ALA A 290 3.65 -3.85 -14.62
N CYS A 291 4.51 -3.49 -13.64
CA CYS A 291 4.99 -4.44 -12.63
C CYS A 291 3.84 -5.03 -11.80
N LEU A 292 2.90 -4.20 -11.39
CA LEU A 292 1.69 -4.65 -10.68
C LEU A 292 0.81 -5.52 -11.59
N VAL A 293 0.57 -5.10 -12.83
CA VAL A 293 -0.19 -5.89 -13.81
C VAL A 293 0.43 -7.27 -14.00
N SER A 294 1.74 -7.41 -14.07
CA SER A 294 2.40 -8.72 -14.16
C SER A 294 2.05 -9.64 -12.99
N LYS A 295 1.86 -9.11 -11.78
CA LYS A 295 1.42 -9.89 -10.60
C LYS A 295 -0.06 -10.22 -10.61
N ILE A 296 -0.88 -9.36 -11.21
CA ILE A 296 -2.30 -9.62 -11.47
C ILE A 296 -2.42 -10.74 -12.51
N GLU A 297 -1.61 -10.72 -13.56
CA GLU A 297 -1.57 -11.79 -14.57
C GLU A 297 -1.17 -13.12 -13.94
N GLU A 298 -0.15 -13.14 -13.09
CA GLU A 298 0.27 -14.34 -12.33
C GLU A 298 -0.89 -14.92 -11.49
N LEU A 299 -1.64 -14.07 -10.77
CA LEU A 299 -2.84 -14.50 -10.05
C LEU A 299 -3.89 -15.09 -11.01
N PHE A 300 -4.19 -14.42 -12.11
CA PHE A 300 -5.28 -14.83 -12.99
C PHE A 300 -4.96 -16.11 -13.77
N GLU A 301 -3.69 -16.33 -14.12
CA GLU A 301 -3.24 -17.54 -14.81
C GLU A 301 -3.19 -18.76 -13.88
N THR A 302 -2.79 -18.57 -12.63
CA THR A 302 -2.56 -19.68 -11.69
C THR A 302 -3.70 -19.89 -10.69
N GLY A 303 -4.55 -18.88 -10.47
CA GLY A 303 -5.52 -18.83 -9.39
C GLY A 303 -4.90 -18.59 -8.01
N VAL A 304 -3.58 -18.39 -7.90
CA VAL A 304 -2.83 -18.28 -6.65
C VAL A 304 -2.17 -16.90 -6.56
N ALA A 305 -2.37 -16.21 -5.43
CA ALA A 305 -1.76 -14.91 -5.19
C ALA A 305 -0.22 -15.06 -4.98
N PRO A 306 0.62 -14.28 -5.67
CA PRO A 306 2.09 -14.36 -5.53
C PRO A 306 2.61 -13.87 -4.17
N TYR A 307 1.78 -13.15 -3.42
CA TYR A 307 2.06 -12.70 -2.06
C TYR A 307 0.75 -12.65 -1.26
N PRO A 308 0.81 -12.79 0.08
CA PRO A 308 -0.38 -12.94 0.92
C PRO A 308 -1.24 -11.67 0.98
N ALA A 309 -2.56 -11.83 0.88
CA ALA A 309 -3.52 -10.75 1.08
C ALA A 309 -3.50 -10.22 2.53
N GLU A 310 -3.01 -11.04 3.47
CA GLU A 310 -2.80 -10.72 4.88
C GLU A 310 -1.86 -9.52 5.06
N ARG A 311 -0.89 -9.31 4.16
CA ARG A 311 -0.07 -8.10 4.15
C ARG A 311 -0.96 -6.86 4.05
N THR A 312 -1.83 -6.84 3.06
CA THR A 312 -2.74 -5.72 2.81
C THR A 312 -3.78 -5.60 3.91
N LEU A 313 -4.26 -6.71 4.47
CA LEU A 313 -5.14 -6.70 5.63
C LEU A 313 -4.48 -6.01 6.84
N LEU A 314 -3.23 -6.39 7.17
CA LEU A 314 -2.50 -5.79 8.27
C LEU A 314 -2.26 -4.30 8.03
N VAL A 315 -1.83 -3.92 6.83
CA VAL A 315 -1.59 -2.50 6.48
C VAL A 315 -2.88 -1.68 6.55
N SER A 316 -4.01 -2.22 6.07
CA SER A 316 -5.32 -1.55 6.15
C SER A 316 -5.71 -1.26 7.60
N GLY A 317 -5.56 -2.26 8.48
CA GLY A 317 -5.86 -2.10 9.91
C GLY A 317 -4.89 -1.17 10.64
N THR A 318 -3.60 -1.22 10.30
CA THR A 318 -2.58 -0.30 10.83
C THR A 318 -2.91 1.14 10.47
N LEU A 319 -3.24 1.41 9.20
CA LEU A 319 -3.61 2.76 8.76
C LEU A 319 -4.88 3.26 9.44
N GLU A 320 -5.96 2.46 9.49
CA GLU A 320 -7.21 2.82 10.18
C GLU A 320 -6.93 3.24 11.63
N ASN A 321 -6.11 2.48 12.35
CA ASN A 321 -5.80 2.76 13.75
C ASN A 321 -4.84 3.95 13.92
N CYS A 322 -3.93 4.20 12.98
CA CYS A 322 -3.13 5.44 12.95
C CYS A 322 -4.01 6.68 12.75
N LEU A 323 -4.99 6.62 11.84
CA LEU A 323 -5.92 7.73 11.62
C LEU A 323 -6.84 7.94 12.84
N LEU A 324 -7.27 6.85 13.49
CA LEU A 324 -8.01 6.92 14.75
C LEU A 324 -7.17 7.52 15.88
N SER A 325 -5.88 7.18 15.96
CA SER A 325 -4.92 7.75 16.91
C SER A 325 -4.87 9.27 16.78
N ARG A 326 -4.69 9.77 15.55
CA ARG A 326 -4.72 11.22 15.25
C ARG A 326 -6.06 11.84 15.65
N HIS A 327 -7.18 11.25 15.21
CA HIS A 327 -8.52 11.76 15.49
C HIS A 327 -8.82 11.85 16.99
N ARG A 328 -8.26 10.94 17.80
CA ARG A 328 -8.38 10.94 19.27
C ARG A 328 -7.33 11.79 19.99
N GLY A 329 -6.66 12.70 19.30
CA GLY A 329 -5.66 13.59 19.89
C GLY A 329 -4.30 12.93 20.05
N HIS A 330 -3.86 12.19 19.04
CA HIS A 330 -2.54 11.55 18.95
C HIS A 330 -2.26 10.51 20.04
N VAL A 331 -3.27 9.82 20.54
CA VAL A 331 -3.10 8.80 21.59
C VAL A 331 -2.48 7.53 21.02
N ARG A 332 -1.57 6.88 21.77
CA ARG A 332 -1.12 5.52 21.43
C ARG A 332 -2.29 4.55 21.61
N LEU A 333 -2.56 3.73 20.62
CA LEU A 333 -3.65 2.76 20.61
C LEU A 333 -3.07 1.34 20.59
N GLU A 334 -3.50 0.51 21.53
CA GLU A 334 -3.29 -0.94 21.46
C GLU A 334 -4.22 -1.54 20.39
N THR A 335 -3.72 -2.52 19.64
CA THR A 335 -4.40 -3.11 18.49
C THR A 335 -4.49 -4.64 18.58
N PRO A 336 -5.10 -5.21 19.64
CA PRO A 336 -5.16 -6.67 19.82
C PRO A 336 -5.90 -7.41 18.69
N HIS A 337 -6.74 -6.71 17.93
CA HIS A 337 -7.43 -7.23 16.75
C HIS A 337 -6.53 -7.37 15.52
N LEU A 338 -5.38 -6.68 15.47
CA LEU A 338 -4.39 -6.75 14.39
C LEU A 338 -3.38 -7.90 14.59
N ASN A 339 -3.83 -9.01 15.19
CA ASN A 339 -3.07 -10.26 15.30
C ASN A 339 -3.15 -11.05 13.98
N VAL A 340 -2.56 -10.48 12.92
CA VAL A 340 -2.53 -11.05 11.57
C VAL A 340 -1.15 -11.66 11.34
N GLU A 341 -1.10 -12.99 11.28
CA GLU A 341 0.14 -13.74 11.09
C GLU A 341 0.24 -14.24 9.64
N TYR A 342 1.40 -14.05 9.00
CA TYR A 342 1.68 -14.61 7.69
C TYR A 342 3.18 -14.69 7.41
N SER A 343 3.54 -15.50 6.42
CA SER A 343 4.91 -15.61 5.92
C SER A 343 5.09 -14.73 4.68
N ALA A 344 6.17 -13.95 4.66
CA ALA A 344 6.62 -13.27 3.45
C ALA A 344 6.88 -14.28 2.31
N PRO A 345 6.69 -13.90 1.04
CA PRO A 345 7.01 -14.77 -0.08
C PRO A 345 8.50 -15.10 -0.10
N THR A 346 8.84 -16.34 -0.47
CA THR A 346 10.23 -16.81 -0.52
C THR A 346 11.07 -15.93 -1.44
N GLU A 347 10.56 -15.70 -2.64
CA GLU A 347 11.14 -14.81 -3.62
C GLU A 347 10.59 -13.39 -3.44
N SER A 348 11.45 -12.40 -3.57
CA SER A 348 11.03 -11.01 -3.55
C SER A 348 10.22 -10.69 -4.81
N GLN A 349 9.17 -9.89 -4.62
CA GLN A 349 8.15 -9.65 -5.64
C GLN A 349 8.34 -8.33 -6.39
N HIS A 350 9.42 -7.60 -6.08
CA HIS A 350 9.77 -6.36 -6.76
C HIS A 350 10.38 -6.63 -8.13
N ALA A 351 10.23 -5.68 -9.04
CA ALA A 351 10.76 -5.81 -10.39
C ALA A 351 12.29 -5.88 -10.36
N GLN A 352 12.84 -6.92 -11.01
CA GLN A 352 14.27 -7.15 -11.18
C GLN A 352 14.68 -6.86 -12.63
N ARG A 353 15.98 -6.63 -12.85
CA ARG A 353 16.56 -6.35 -14.18
C ARG A 353 16.93 -7.60 -14.95
#